data_AF-A0A7S3NEF9-F1
#
_entry.id   AF-A0A7S3NEF9-F1
#
_cell.length_a   1.000
_cell.length_b   1.000
_cell.length_c   1.000
_cell.angle_alpha   90.00
_cell.angle_beta   90.00
_cell.angle_gamma   90.00
#
_symmetry.space_group_name_H-M   'P 1'
#
loop_
_entity.id
_entity.type
_entity.pdbx_description
1 polymer ?
#
loop_
_entity_poly.entity_id
_entity_poly.type
_entity_poly.pdbx_seq_one_letter_code
_entity_poly.pdbx_strand_id
1 'polypeptide(L)'
;ATAAELADSVLDDAVRDVLCRKHSAMAGVIRFGGSVGLVQQTPWIQNMTIRDNILFGLPLDEARYNRAVAACQLESDLELLKGGDLTEIGEKGINLSGGQ
;
A
#
# COMPACT_ATOMS: atom_id res chain seq x y z
N ALA A 1 -10.86 7.00 -13.65
CA ALA A 1 -9.48 7.11 -13.17
C ALA A 1 -8.92 5.69 -13.08
N THR A 2 -7.76 5.42 -13.64
CA THR A 2 -7.07 4.13 -13.43
C THR A 2 -6.62 4.02 -11.97
N ALA A 3 -6.40 2.79 -11.48
CA ALA A 3 -5.86 2.51 -10.14
C ALA A 3 -4.65 3.40 -9.78
N ALA A 4 -3.76 3.65 -10.74
CA ALA A 4 -2.60 4.52 -10.60
C ALA A 4 -2.97 5.99 -10.36
N GLU A 5 -3.97 6.53 -11.06
CA GLU A 5 -4.42 7.92 -10.90
C GLU A 5 -5.08 8.15 -9.51
N LEU A 6 -5.77 7.15 -8.98
CA LEU A 6 -6.34 7.21 -7.64
C LEU A 6 -5.24 7.12 -6.57
N ALA A 7 -4.26 6.22 -6.74
CA ALA A 7 -3.10 6.13 -5.87
C ALA A 7 -2.30 7.44 -5.81
N ASP A 8 -2.07 8.09 -6.95
CA ASP A 8 -1.34 9.37 -7.02
C ASP A 8 -2.09 10.48 -6.27
N SER A 9 -3.42 10.57 -6.40
CA SER A 9 -4.21 11.56 -5.64
C SER A 9 -4.16 11.35 -4.13
N VAL A 10 -4.19 10.09 -3.68
CA VAL A 10 -4.11 9.73 -2.26
C VAL A 10 -2.70 10.01 -1.72
N LEU A 11 -1.67 9.75 -2.53
CA LEU A 11 -0.27 10.02 -2.20
C LEU A 11 -0.04 11.53 -2.03
N ASP A 12 -0.56 12.36 -2.94
CA ASP A 12 -0.38 13.81 -2.91
C ASP A 12 -1.03 14.44 -1.66
N ASP A 13 -2.25 14.02 -1.33
CA ASP A 13 -2.96 14.49 -0.14
C ASP A 13 -2.24 14.07 1.15
N ALA A 14 -1.73 12.85 1.20
CA ALA A 14 -1.07 12.32 2.38
C ALA A 14 0.35 12.88 2.56
N VAL A 15 1.08 13.15 1.48
CA VAL A 15 2.34 13.90 1.53
C VAL A 15 2.09 15.32 2.05
N ARG A 16 1.01 15.98 1.60
CA ARG A 16 0.63 17.29 2.14
C ARG A 16 0.31 17.24 3.63
N ASP A 17 -0.45 16.25 4.10
CA ASP A 17 -0.82 16.14 5.52
C ASP A 17 0.40 15.85 6.42
N VAL A 18 1.32 14.98 5.98
CA VAL A 18 2.55 14.66 6.71
C VAL A 18 3.50 15.85 6.79
N LEU A 19 3.69 16.58 5.69
CA LEU A 19 4.65 17.68 5.61
C LEU A 19 4.11 18.99 6.18
N CYS A 20 2.85 19.30 5.86
CA CYS A 20 2.16 20.46 6.37
C CYS A 20 1.32 19.99 7.56
N ARG A 21 1.94 19.87 8.75
CA ARG A 21 1.17 19.76 10.01
C ARG A 21 0.01 20.75 9.92
N LYS A 22 -1.23 20.29 10.21
CA LYS A 22 -2.51 21.02 10.11
C LYS A 22 -2.58 22.45 10.70
N HIS A 23 -1.49 22.98 11.27
CA HIS A 23 -1.37 24.29 11.87
C HIS A 23 -0.38 25.16 11.06
N SER A 24 -0.92 26.21 10.44
CA SER A 24 -0.24 27.37 9.84
C SER A 24 1.02 27.05 9.05
N ALA A 25 0.85 26.80 7.75
CA ALA A 25 1.94 26.69 6.80
C ALA A 25 2.85 27.94 6.90
N MET A 26 4.05 27.76 7.44
CA MET A 26 5.11 28.73 7.26
C MET A 26 5.62 28.58 5.83
N ALA A 27 5.72 29.69 5.09
CA ALA A 27 6.26 29.68 3.74
C ALA A 27 7.70 29.11 3.76
N GLY A 28 7.90 27.99 3.08
CA GLY A 28 9.19 27.30 3.04
C GLY A 28 9.21 26.23 1.96
N VAL A 29 10.41 25.86 1.52
CA VAL A 29 10.63 24.79 0.54
C VAL A 29 11.34 23.64 1.22
N ILE A 30 10.71 22.47 1.25
CA ILE A 30 11.33 21.23 1.72
C ILE A 30 11.79 20.45 0.49
N ARG A 31 13.06 20.04 0.46
CA ARG A 31 13.64 19.23 -0.62
C ARG A 31 14.03 17.87 -0.08
N PHE A 32 13.52 16.81 -0.70
CA PHE A 32 13.95 15.44 -0.45
C PHE A 32 14.84 14.97 -1.60
N GLY A 33 15.82 14.12 -1.29
CA GLY A 33 16.63 13.40 -2.27
C GLY A 33 16.29 11.91 -2.26
N GLY A 34 16.18 11.29 -3.43
CA GLY A 34 15.87 9.87 -3.57
C GLY A 34 14.36 9.56 -3.56
N SER A 35 14.04 8.27 -3.40
CA SER A 35 12.66 7.76 -3.37
C SER A 35 12.13 7.68 -1.94
N VAL A 36 10.85 7.99 -1.75
CA VAL A 36 10.17 7.95 -0.45
C VAL A 36 9.01 6.95 -0.53
N GLY A 37 8.89 6.07 0.46
CA GLY A 37 7.70 5.23 0.66
C GLY A 37 6.77 5.88 1.69
N LEU A 38 5.46 5.78 1.47
CA LEU A 38 4.45 6.35 2.35
C LEU A 38 3.52 5.25 2.88
N VAL A 39 3.21 5.31 4.17
CA VAL A 39 2.21 4.44 4.82
C VAL A 39 1.23 5.33 5.59
N GLN A 40 -0.06 5.13 5.37
CA GLN A 40 -1.13 5.92 5.99
C GLN A 40 -1.61 5.28 7.30
N GLN A 41 -2.25 6.08 8.17
CA GLN A 41 -2.90 5.57 9.39
C GLN A 41 -4.06 4.63 9.07
N THR A 42 -4.87 4.98 8.07
CA THR A 42 -5.93 4.12 7.55
C THR A 42 -5.40 3.45 6.29
N PRO A 43 -5.30 2.11 6.24
CA PRO A 43 -4.83 1.42 5.05
C PRO A 43 -5.80 1.64 3.90
N TRP A 44 -5.26 1.88 2.71
CA TRP A 44 -6.01 1.88 1.47
C TRP A 44 -5.60 0.67 0.65
N ILE A 45 -6.57 -0.20 0.36
CA ILE A 45 -6.37 -1.47 -0.35
C ILE A 45 -7.28 -1.47 -1.57
N GLN A 46 -6.74 -1.85 -2.72
CA GLN A 46 -7.46 -1.87 -3.98
C GLN A 46 -8.25 -3.17 -4.16
N ASN A 47 -9.33 -3.09 -4.92
CA ASN A 47 -10.15 -4.24 -5.31
C ASN A 47 -9.42 -5.07 -6.39
N MET A 48 -8.40 -5.83 -5.97
CA MET A 48 -7.57 -6.72 -6.78
C MET A 48 -6.97 -7.81 -5.88
N THR A 49 -6.12 -8.68 -6.42
CA THR A 49 -5.46 -9.71 -5.63
C THR A 49 -4.55 -9.11 -4.56
N ILE A 50 -4.28 -9.87 -3.49
CA ILE A 50 -3.30 -9.47 -2.45
C ILE A 50 -1.93 -9.23 -3.09
N ARG A 51 -1.51 -10.12 -4.00
CA ARG A 51 -0.25 -9.97 -4.73
C ARG A 51 -0.18 -8.65 -5.48
N ASP A 52 -1.23 -8.28 -6.21
CA ASP A 52 -1.25 -7.03 -6.98
C ASP A 52 -1.21 -5.80 -6.08
N ASN A 53 -1.88 -5.85 -4.92
CA ASN A 53 -1.79 -4.81 -3.90
C ASN A 53 -0.37 -4.66 -3.34
N ILE A 54 0.34 -5.77 -3.08
CA ILE A 54 1.73 -5.76 -2.59
C ILE A 54 2.71 -5.26 -3.67
N LEU A 55 2.53 -5.70 -4.92
CA LEU A 55 3.39 -5.32 -6.04
C LEU A 55 3.17 -3.87 -6.47
N PHE A 56 1.96 -3.34 -6.28
CA PHE A 56 1.59 -1.96 -6.57
C PHE A 56 1.97 -1.54 -8.00
N GLY A 57 1.71 -2.41 -8.98
CA GLY A 57 2.00 -2.20 -10.40
C GLY A 57 3.43 -2.52 -10.84
N LEU A 58 4.31 -2.95 -9.93
CA LEU A 58 5.63 -3.47 -10.29
C LEU A 58 5.56 -4.91 -10.80
N PRO A 59 6.49 -5.34 -11.68
CA PRO A 59 6.58 -6.73 -12.09
C PRO A 59 6.94 -7.62 -10.89
N LEU A 60 6.45 -8.86 -10.90
CA LEU A 60 6.77 -9.86 -9.87
C LEU A 60 8.25 -10.26 -9.95
N ASP A 61 8.99 -9.93 -8.90
CA ASP A 61 10.28 -10.53 -8.56
C ASP A 61 10.04 -11.45 -7.36
N GLU A 62 9.99 -12.76 -7.60
CA GLU A 62 9.65 -13.74 -6.57
C GLU A 62 10.58 -13.67 -5.35
N ALA A 63 11.88 -13.44 -5.56
CA ALA A 63 12.85 -13.40 -4.46
C ALA A 63 12.68 -12.14 -3.60
N ARG A 64 12.33 -11.01 -4.20
CA ARG A 64 12.00 -9.79 -3.44
C ARG A 64 10.63 -9.90 -2.77
N TYR A 65 9.65 -10.45 -3.48
CA TYR A 65 8.29 -10.63 -3.01
C TYR A 65 8.24 -11.54 -1.78
N ASN A 66 8.83 -12.74 -1.87
CA ASN A 66 8.85 -13.70 -0.76
C ASN A 66 9.59 -13.15 0.47
N ARG A 67 10.67 -12.36 0.27
CA ARG A 67 11.34 -11.67 1.38
C ARG A 67 10.47 -10.61 2.05
N ALA A 68 9.68 -9.87 1.28
CA ALA A 68 8.75 -8.88 1.82
C ALA A 68 7.62 -9.56 2.61
N VAL A 69 7.02 -10.61 2.06
CA VAL A 69 5.99 -11.43 2.74
C VAL A 69 6.51 -11.97 4.07
N ALA A 70 7.71 -12.55 4.08
CA ALA A 70 8.32 -13.09 5.29
C ALA A 70 8.68 -12.02 6.33
N ALA A 71 9.23 -10.88 5.88
CA ALA A 71 9.53 -9.77 6.77
C ALA A 71 8.27 -9.17 7.42
N CYS A 72 7.13 -9.25 6.73
CA CYS A 72 5.83 -8.81 7.21
C CYS A 72 5.04 -9.89 7.97
N GLN A 73 5.59 -11.10 8.14
CA GLN A 73 4.93 -12.24 8.80
C GLN A 73 3.60 -12.66 8.16
N LEU A 74 3.44 -12.40 6.85
CA LEU A 74 2.20 -12.66 6.14
C LEU A 74 2.05 -14.13 5.70
N GLU A 75 3.05 -15.00 5.88
CA GLU A 75 2.96 -16.38 5.39
C GLU A 75 1.76 -17.12 6.01
N SER A 76 1.60 -17.02 7.32
CA SER A 76 0.52 -17.69 8.05
C SER A 76 -0.86 -17.17 7.63
N ASP A 77 -0.97 -15.86 7.39
CA ASP A 77 -2.21 -15.24 6.92
C ASP A 77 -2.56 -15.72 5.51
N LEU A 78 -1.59 -15.77 4.60
CA LEU A 78 -1.78 -16.24 3.23
C LEU A 78 -2.14 -17.73 3.18
N GLU A 79 -1.54 -18.57 4.03
CA GLU A 79 -1.85 -20.00 4.11
C GLU A 79 -3.31 -20.29 4.52
N LEU A 80 -3.91 -19.40 5.31
CA LEU A 80 -5.31 -19.52 5.71
C LEU A 80 -6.30 -19.18 4.57
N LEU A 81 -5.83 -18.50 3.53
CA LEU A 81 -6.65 -18.12 2.38
C LEU A 81 -6.65 -19.22 1.32
N LYS A 82 -7.84 -19.61 0.85
CA LYS A 82 -7.99 -20.66 -0.19
C LYS A 82 -7.22 -20.37 -1.48
N GLY A 83 -7.02 -19.09 -1.82
CA GLY A 83 -6.28 -18.65 -3.00
C GLY A 83 -4.87 -18.13 -2.68
N GLY A 84 -4.42 -18.21 -1.42
CA GLY A 84 -3.17 -17.61 -1.00
C GLY A 84 -3.12 -16.13 -1.35
N ASP A 85 -2.03 -15.71 -1.97
CA ASP A 85 -1.81 -14.33 -2.41
C ASP A 85 -2.58 -13.95 -3.70
N LEU A 86 -3.17 -14.92 -4.40
CA LEU A 86 -4.08 -14.70 -5.52
C LEU A 86 -5.54 -14.45 -5.05
N THR A 87 -5.77 -14.40 -3.74
CA THR A 87 -7.09 -14.09 -3.21
C THR A 87 -7.47 -12.64 -3.51
N GLU A 88 -8.67 -12.44 -4.05
CA GLU A 88 -9.24 -11.12 -4.37
C GLU A 88 -9.70 -10.39 -3.11
N ILE A 89 -9.40 -9.09 -3.03
CA ILE A 89 -9.89 -8.16 -2.01
C ILE A 89 -11.04 -7.31 -2.59
N GLY A 90 -12.03 -6.94 -1.77
CA GLY A 90 -13.09 -5.99 -2.15
C GLY A 90 -14.52 -6.55 -2.07
N GLU A 91 -15.47 -5.92 -2.78
CA GLU A 91 -16.93 -6.17 -2.65
C GLU A 91 -17.37 -7.63 -2.88
N LYS A 92 -16.60 -8.40 -3.64
CA LYS A 92 -16.83 -9.84 -3.88
C LYS A 92 -15.72 -10.73 -3.29
N GLY A 93 -14.73 -10.11 -2.65
CA GLY A 93 -13.54 -10.74 -2.10
C GLY A 93 -13.63 -10.96 -0.60
N ILE A 94 -12.49 -11.23 0.02
CA ILE A 94 -12.36 -11.30 1.49
C ILE A 94 -12.13 -9.90 2.07
N ASN A 95 -12.51 -9.72 3.33
CA ASN A 95 -12.11 -8.57 4.11
C ASN A 95 -10.95 -8.96 5.03
N LEU A 96 -9.92 -8.12 5.11
CA LEU A 96 -8.76 -8.34 5.97
C LEU A 96 -9.01 -7.77 7.37
N SER A 97 -8.35 -8.34 8.37
CA SER A 97 -8.29 -7.74 9.70
C SER A 97 -7.43 -6.47 9.67
N GLY A 98 -7.58 -5.57 10.64
CA GLY A 98 -6.77 -4.34 10.66
C GLY A 98 -5.26 -4.55 10.91
N GLY A 99 -4.85 -5.76 11.31
CA GLY A 99 -3.43 -6.11 11.51
C GLY A 99 -2.81 -6.85 10.32
N GLN A 100 -3.62 -7.25 9.34
CA GLN A 100 -3.19 -7.85 8.07
C GLN A 100 -3.05 -6.75 7.02
#